data_AF-A0A7C5SQX4-F1
#
_entry.id   AF-A0A7C5SQX4-F1
#
_cell.length_a   1.000
_cell.length_b   1.000
_cell.length_c   1.000
_cell.angle_alpha   90.00
_cell.angle_beta   90.00
_cell.angle_gamma   90.00
#
_symmetry.space_group_name_H-M   'P 1'
#
loop_
_entity.id
_entity.type
_entity.pdbx_description
1 polymer ?
#
loop_
_entity_poly.entity_id
_entity_poly.type
_entity_poly.pdbx_seq_one_letter_code
_entity_poly.pdbx_strand_id
1 'polypeptide(L)' 'MQPQGFEAKLAHAKEILEKLMNPEVTLEESVVFYEEGLRVLKEAQQLLEEAQLKIETIEQSMLGEKE' A
#
# COMPACT_ATOMS: atom_id res chain seq x y z
N MET A 1 14.87 -11.34 -6.24
CA MET A 1 13.99 -10.26 -6.76
C MET A 1 13.21 -9.75 -5.57
N GLN A 2 13.40 -8.49 -5.18
CA GLN A 2 12.57 -7.92 -4.11
C GLN A 2 11.13 -7.81 -4.62
N PRO A 3 10.11 -8.09 -3.79
CA PRO A 3 8.73 -7.94 -4.21
C PRO A 3 8.54 -6.46 -4.61
N GLN A 4 8.01 -6.19 -5.81
CA GLN A 4 7.70 -4.83 -6.26
C GLN A 4 6.19 -4.55 -6.16
N GLY A 5 5.47 -5.37 -5.39
CA GLY A 5 4.01 -5.37 -5.29
C GLY A 5 3.47 -4.82 -3.98
N PHE A 6 2.17 -5.04 -3.76
CA PHE A 6 1.45 -4.64 -2.56
C PHE A 6 2.12 -5.13 -1.27
N GLU A 7 2.60 -6.37 -1.26
CA GLU A 7 3.23 -7.03 -0.11
C GLU A 7 4.52 -6.31 0.31
N ALA A 8 5.26 -5.78 -0.66
CA ALA A 8 6.48 -5.02 -0.41
C ALA A 8 6.18 -3.67 0.21
N LYS A 9 5.16 -2.98 -0.31
CA LYS A 9 4.69 -1.70 0.26
C LYS A 9 4.14 -1.91 1.67
N LEU A 10 3.42 -3.01 1.89
CA LEU A 10 2.93 -3.36 3.22
C LEU A 10 4.08 -3.66 4.20
N ALA A 11 5.11 -4.39 3.76
CA ALA A 11 6.30 -4.63 4.58
C ALA A 11 7.02 -3.32 4.92
N HIS A 12 7.22 -2.45 3.93
CA HIS A 12 7.87 -1.15 4.13
C HIS A 12 7.06 -0.24 5.06
N ALA A 13 5.73 -0.23 4.96
CA ALA A 13 4.88 0.50 5.90
C ALA A 13 5.03 0.00 7.36
N LYS A 14 5.20 -1.32 7.55
CA LYS A 14 5.47 -1.89 8.89
C LYS A 14 6.83 -1.45 9.42
N GLU A 15 7.87 -1.46 8.59
CA GLU A 15 9.21 -1.00 9.00
C GLU A 15 9.18 0.48 9.43
N ILE A 16 8.42 1.32 8.73
CA ILE A 16 8.25 2.73 9.10
C ILE A 16 7.55 2.87 10.46
N LEU A 17 6.49 2.08 10.70
CA LEU A 17 5.79 2.07 11.99
C LEU A 17 6.73 1.62 13.12
N GLU A 18 7.57 0.61 12.88
CA GLU A 18 8.57 0.18 13.85
C GLU A 18 9.59 1.27 14.18
N LYS A 19 10.04 2.03 13.18
CA LYS A 19 10.93 3.19 13.40
C LYS A 19 10.26 4.30 14.21
N LEU A 20 8.97 4.57 13.98
CA LEU A 20 8.20 5.54 14.76
C LEU A 20 7.96 5.10 16.21
N MET A 21 7.97 3.80 16.48
CA MET A 21 7.86 3.25 17.84
C MET A 21 9.20 3.21 18.58
N ASN A 22 10.32 3.49 17.91
CA ASN A 22 11.63 3.51 18.54
C ASN A 22 11.74 4.73 19.49
N PRO A 23 12.00 4.55 20.80
CA PRO A 23 12.13 5.65 21.74
C PRO A 23 13.35 6.56 21.48
N GLU A 24 14.31 6.14 20.64
CA GLU A 24 15.47 6.94 20.24
C GLU A 24 15.20 7.84 19.02
N VAL A 25 14.02 7.75 18.41
CA VAL A 25 13.68 8.56 17.23
C VAL A 25 13.57 10.04 17.60
N THR A 26 14.23 10.89 16.83
CA THR A 26 14.10 12.35 17.01
C THR A 26 12.78 12.86 16.44
N LEU A 27 12.38 14.07 16.84
CA LEU A 27 11.17 14.71 16.31
C LEU A 27 11.25 14.92 14.78
N GLU A 28 12.41 15.34 14.28
CA GLU A 28 12.62 15.55 12.85
C GLU A 28 12.53 14.25 12.06
N GLU A 29 13.16 13.17 12.54
CA GLU A 29 13.05 11.84 11.94
C GLU A 29 11.60 11.31 11.99
N SER A 30 10.87 11.60 13.08
CA SER A 30 9.47 11.20 13.20
C SER A 30 8.59 11.84 12.12
N VAL A 31 8.82 13.10 11.77
CA VAL A 31 8.08 13.76 10.68
C VAL A 31 8.40 13.10 9.35
N VAL A 32 9.68 12.84 9.07
CA VAL A 32 10.12 12.19 7.83
C VAL A 32 9.50 10.79 7.69
N PHE A 33 9.57 9.97 8.75
CA PHE A 33 8.99 8.63 8.75
C PHE A 33 7.47 8.68 8.61
N TYR A 34 6.81 9.66 9.23
CA TYR A 34 5.36 9.83 9.07
C TYR A 34 4.96 10.13 7.62
N GLU A 35 5.64 11.08 6.96
CA GLU A 35 5.40 11.40 5.56
C GLU A 35 5.67 10.21 4.63
N GLU A 36 6.77 9.51 4.86
CA GLU A 36 7.13 8.31 4.10
C GLU A 36 6.08 7.21 4.29
N GLY A 37 5.62 7.00 5.53
CA GLY A 37 4.59 6.01 5.87
C GLY A 37 3.27 6.30 5.17
N LEU A 38 2.83 7.55 5.19
CA LEU A 38 1.63 7.98 4.45
C LEU A 38 1.77 7.74 2.95
N ARG A 39 2.93 8.04 2.35
CA ARG A 39 3.16 7.80 0.93
C ARG A 39 3.05 6.32 0.58
N VAL A 40 3.70 5.46 1.36
CA VAL A 40 3.74 4.02 1.11
C VAL A 40 2.35 3.39 1.29
N LEU A 41 1.61 3.81 2.32
CA LEU A 41 0.22 3.38 2.53
C LEU A 41 -0.70 3.79 1.38
N LYS A 42 -0.55 5.02 0.87
CA LYS A 42 -1.32 5.52 -0.28
C LYS A 42 -1.03 4.70 -1.54
N GLU A 43 0.23 4.42 -1.81
CA GLU A 43 0.61 3.58 -2.96
C GLU A 43 0.08 2.14 -2.82
N ALA A 44 0.08 1.58 -1.61
CA ALA A 44 -0.51 0.26 -1.36
C ALA A 44 -2.03 0.26 -1.58
N GLN A 45 -2.73 1.32 -1.15
CA GLN A 45 -4.16 1.50 -1.37
C GLN A 45 -4.50 1.59 -2.86
N GLN A 46 -3.73 2.35 -3.65
CA GLN A 46 -3.93 2.44 -5.10
C GLN A 46 -3.82 1.08 -5.79
N LEU A 47 -2.85 0.25 -5.39
CA LEU A 47 -2.73 -1.11 -5.93
C LEU A 47 -3.95 -1.98 -5.62
N LEU A 48 -4.54 -1.84 -4.43
CA LEU A 48 -5.77 -2.55 -4.07
C LEU A 48 -6.96 -2.06 -4.90
N GLU A 49 -7.12 -0.75 -5.05
CA GLU A 49 -8.20 -0.16 -5.86
C GLU A 49 -8.11 -0.62 -7.32
N GLU A 50 -6.91 -0.62 -7.91
CA GLU A 50 -6.69 -1.13 -9.26
C GLU A 50 -7.02 -2.62 -9.37
N ALA A 51 -6.68 -3.43 -8.37
CA ALA A 51 -7.01 -4.85 -8.36
C ALA A 51 -8.54 -5.08 -8.26
N GLN A 52 -9.22 -4.31 -7.41
CA GLN A 52 -10.68 -4.36 -7.28
C GLN A 52 -11.37 -3.97 -8.59
N LEU A 53 -10.93 -2.89 -9.24
CA LEU A 53 -11.50 -2.43 -10.50
C LEU A 53 -11.30 -3.45 -11.63
N LYS A 54 -10.15 -4.14 -11.66
CA LYS A 54 -9.92 -5.25 -12.60
C LYS A 54 -10.88 -6.41 -12.37
N ILE A 55 -11.12 -6.78 -11.11
CA ILE A 55 -12.08 -7.84 -10.76
C ILE A 55 -13.48 -7.45 -11.20
N GLU A 56 -13.94 -6.24 -10.87
CA GLU A 56 -15.25 -5.73 -11.26
C GLU A 56 -15.41 -5.73 -12.79
N THR A 57 -14.39 -5.30 -13.53
CA THR A 57 -14.40 -5.31 -15.00
C THR A 57 -14.54 -6.73 -15.56
N ILE A 58 -13.84 -7.71 -14.97
CA ILE A 58 -13.95 -9.12 -15.37
C ILE A 58 -15.36 -9.65 -15.07
N GLU A 59 -15.90 -9.36 -13.88
CA GLU A 59 -17.25 -9.79 -13.48
C GLU A 59 -18.32 -9.22 -14.42
N GLN A 60 -18.25 -7.92 -14.74
CA GLN A 60 -19.17 -7.27 -15.68
C GLN A 60 -19.07 -7.87 -17.09
N SER A 61 -17.85 -8.14 -17.56
CA SER A 61 -17.64 -8.76 -18.87
C SER A 61 -18.21 -10.19 -18.94
N MET A 62 -18.06 -10.98 -17.87
CA MET A 62 -18.59 -12.34 -17.78
C MET A 62 -20.12 -12.38 -17.62
N LEU A 63 -20.72 -11.34 -17.04
CA LEU A 63 -22.17 -11.20 -16.90
C LEU A 63 -22.86 -10.74 -18.20
N GLY A 64 -22.16 -9.94 -19.04
CA GLY A 64 -22.67 -9.44 -20.31
C GLY A 64 -22.74 -10.45 -21.46
N GLU A 65 -22.15 -11.65 -21.32
CA GLU A 65 -22.22 -12.71 -22.35
C GLU A 65 -23.47 -13.60 -22.25
N LYS A 66 -24.40 -13.32 -21.32
CA LYS A 66 -25.60 -14.15 -21.08
C LYS A 66 -26.89 -13.70 -21.79
N GLU A 67 -26.85 -12.68 -22.65
CA GLU A 67 -28.03 -12.18 -23.38
C GLU A 67 -28.03 -12.52 -24.88
#